data_AF-A0A0S9QDB0-F1
#
_entry.id   AF-A0A0S9QDB0-F1
#
_cell.length_a   1.000
_cell.length_b   1.000
_cell.length_c   1.000
_cell.angle_alpha   90.00
_cell.angle_beta   90.00
_cell.angle_gamma   90.00
#
_symmetry.space_group_name_H-M   'P 1'
#
loop_
_entity.id
_entity.type
_entity.pdbx_description
1 polymer ?
#
loop_
_entity_poly.entity_id
_entity_poly.type
_entity_poly.pdbx_seq_one_letter_code
_entity_poly.pdbx_strand_id
1 'polypeptide(L)'
;MTTHMLNDDDLPLLPGSDLSKEDVQHRIDDWIARLGTLFQGAEAWADAHGWTASHPGTVAMNEDLVQRHDVAPAEQPILRVEGPQGAYAVFKPKGLWVIGANGRVDLYTSKGVYVLIDQADEFREPLWRLFRVREKPEGIPYTPELLAELA
;
A
#
# COMPACT_ATOMS: atom_id res chain seq x y z
N MET A 1 28.03 -35.95 -24.30
CA MET A 1 26.99 -34.95 -23.98
C MET A 1 26.46 -35.29 -22.62
N THR A 2 26.96 -34.61 -21.58
CA THR A 2 26.57 -34.85 -20.19
C THR A 2 25.51 -33.81 -19.83
N THR A 3 24.27 -34.24 -19.69
CA THR A 3 23.18 -33.40 -19.14
C THR A 3 23.55 -33.06 -17.70
N HIS A 4 23.84 -31.80 -17.44
CA HIS A 4 23.99 -31.25 -16.10
C HIS A 4 22.57 -31.12 -15.54
N MET A 5 22.18 -32.05 -14.67
CA MET A 5 20.98 -31.89 -13.85
C MET A 5 21.31 -30.80 -12.83
N LEU A 6 20.60 -29.68 -12.90
CA LEU A 6 20.58 -28.68 -11.83
C LEU A 6 20.13 -29.40 -10.56
N ASN A 7 20.89 -29.29 -9.46
CA ASN A 7 20.45 -29.75 -8.16
C ASN A 7 19.26 -28.88 -7.72
N ASP A 8 18.24 -29.48 -7.09
CA ASP A 8 17.09 -28.75 -6.55
C ASP A 8 17.49 -27.69 -5.49
N ASP A 9 18.72 -27.77 -4.96
CA ASP A 9 19.33 -26.81 -4.02
C ASP A 9 19.81 -25.50 -4.67
N ASP A 10 19.87 -25.40 -6.00
CA ASP A 10 20.31 -24.19 -6.72
C ASP A 10 19.13 -23.27 -7.13
N LEU A 11 17.91 -23.57 -6.68
CA LEU A 11 16.79 -22.66 -6.87
C LEU A 11 17.00 -21.43 -5.98
N PRO A 12 16.96 -20.19 -6.54
CA PRO A 12 17.10 -18.99 -5.72
C PRO A 12 15.99 -19.01 -4.66
N LEU A 13 16.39 -18.86 -3.39
CA LEU A 13 15.47 -18.70 -2.27
C LEU A 13 14.43 -17.65 -2.66
N LEU A 14 13.16 -18.08 -2.75
CA LEU A 14 12.07 -17.15 -3.01
C LEU A 14 12.06 -16.12 -1.89
N PRO A 15 11.85 -14.82 -2.19
CA PRO A 15 11.77 -13.80 -1.15
C PRO A 15 10.72 -14.21 -0.10
N GLY A 16 11.15 -14.23 1.16
CA GLY A 16 10.33 -14.61 2.32
C GLY A 16 10.33 -16.10 2.69
N SER A 17 11.26 -16.91 2.17
CA SER A 17 11.43 -18.33 2.54
C SER A 17 11.94 -18.54 3.98
N ASP A 18 12.64 -17.56 4.55
CA ASP A 18 13.13 -17.58 5.95
C ASP A 18 12.19 -16.91 6.96
N LEU A 19 11.05 -16.36 6.51
CA LEU A 19 10.09 -15.69 7.41
C LEU A 19 9.31 -16.73 8.21
N SER A 20 9.05 -16.44 9.48
CA SER A 20 8.09 -17.22 10.27
C SER A 20 6.65 -16.68 10.08
N LYS A 21 5.66 -17.50 10.46
CA LYS A 21 4.25 -17.07 10.55
C LYS A 21 4.08 -15.81 11.41
N GLU A 22 4.85 -15.70 12.49
CA GLU A 22 4.83 -14.55 13.40
C GLU A 22 5.40 -13.30 12.73
N ASP A 23 6.49 -13.42 11.96
CA ASP A 23 7.05 -12.30 11.20
C ASP A 23 6.05 -11.78 10.16
N VAL A 24 5.38 -12.70 9.44
CA VAL A 24 4.35 -12.32 8.46
C VAL A 24 3.19 -11.60 9.16
N GLN A 25 2.69 -12.12 10.28
CA GLN A 25 1.62 -11.47 11.03
C GLN A 25 2.05 -10.08 11.53
N HIS A 26 3.26 -9.94 12.06
CA HIS A 26 3.77 -8.66 12.56
C HIS A 26 3.91 -7.63 11.43
N ARG A 27 4.32 -8.06 10.23
CA ARG A 27 4.36 -7.19 9.04
C ARG A 27 2.96 -6.75 8.61
N ILE A 28 1.96 -7.63 8.70
CA ILE A 28 0.56 -7.27 8.43
C ILE A 28 0.06 -6.24 9.44
N ASP A 29 0.34 -6.43 10.73
CA ASP A 29 -0.11 -5.50 11.78
C ASP A 29 0.52 -4.11 11.62
N ASP A 30 1.83 -4.06 11.35
CA ASP A 30 2.55 -2.82 11.00
C ASP A 30 1.91 -2.15 9.78
N TRP A 31 1.65 -2.91 8.71
CA TRP A 31 1.00 -2.39 7.51
C TRP A 31 -0.39 -1.77 7.77
N ILE A 32 -1.24 -2.45 8.53
CA ILE A 32 -2.56 -1.93 8.90
C ILE A 32 -2.43 -0.64 9.72
N ALA A 33 -1.47 -0.57 10.64
CA ALA A 33 -1.20 0.65 11.40
C ALA A 33 -0.77 1.81 10.48
N ARG A 34 0.09 1.55 9.48
CA ARG A 34 0.52 2.56 8.50
C ARG A 34 -0.62 3.09 7.66
N LEU A 35 -1.51 2.21 7.19
CA LEU A 35 -2.74 2.61 6.49
C LEU A 35 -3.60 3.49 7.39
N GLY A 36 -3.74 3.11 8.67
CA GLY A 36 -4.45 3.90 9.67
C GLY A 36 -3.90 5.32 9.79
N THR A 37 -2.59 5.49 9.93
CA THR A 37 -1.96 6.82 10.00
C THR A 37 -2.13 7.62 8.71
N LEU A 38 -1.95 7.00 7.54
CA LEU A 38 -2.17 7.65 6.24
C LEU A 38 -3.61 8.17 6.12
N PHE A 39 -4.58 7.34 6.50
CA PHE A 39 -5.99 7.66 6.38
C PHE A 39 -6.42 8.73 7.38
N GLN A 40 -5.98 8.64 8.63
CA GLN A 40 -6.24 9.69 9.63
C GLN A 40 -5.76 11.06 9.16
N GLY A 41 -4.58 11.14 8.52
CA GLY A 41 -4.08 12.40 7.95
C GLY A 41 -4.97 12.95 6.84
N ALA A 42 -5.42 12.08 5.93
CA ALA A 42 -6.34 12.46 4.84
C ALA A 42 -7.73 12.86 5.37
N GLU A 43 -8.25 12.15 6.37
CA GLU A 43 -9.53 12.43 7.02
C GLU A 43 -9.52 13.75 7.78
N ALA A 44 -8.49 13.98 8.59
CA ALA A 44 -8.34 15.24 9.34
C ALA A 44 -8.24 16.44 8.39
N TRP A 45 -7.51 16.28 7.28
CA TRP A 45 -7.47 17.31 6.25
C TRP A 45 -8.82 17.51 5.59
N ALA A 46 -9.54 16.43 5.25
CA ALA A 46 -10.85 16.51 4.62
C ALA A 46 -11.86 17.27 5.48
N ASP A 47 -11.96 16.90 6.76
CA ASP A 47 -12.86 17.54 7.73
C ASP A 47 -12.57 19.04 7.85
N ALA A 48 -11.28 19.41 7.98
CA ALA A 48 -10.85 20.81 8.09
C ALA A 48 -11.18 21.67 6.85
N HIS A 49 -11.41 21.04 5.69
CA HIS A 49 -11.68 21.73 4.43
C HIS A 49 -13.13 21.55 3.94
N GLY A 50 -14.01 20.95 4.75
CA GLY A 50 -15.41 20.74 4.41
C GLY A 50 -15.64 19.63 3.38
N TRP A 51 -14.73 18.66 3.32
CA TRP A 51 -14.87 17.43 2.54
C TRP A 51 -15.37 16.32 3.45
N THR A 52 -15.98 15.29 2.87
CA THR A 52 -16.48 14.13 3.60
C THR A 52 -15.55 12.95 3.39
N ALA A 53 -15.13 12.31 4.47
CA ALA A 53 -14.42 11.04 4.43
C ALA A 53 -15.34 9.87 4.80
N SER A 54 -15.14 8.72 4.17
CA SER A 54 -15.90 7.48 4.43
C SER A 54 -15.06 6.24 4.15
N HIS A 55 -15.43 5.13 4.78
CA HIS A 55 -14.83 3.81 4.57
C HIS A 55 -15.84 2.87 3.90
N PRO A 56 -15.97 2.90 2.55
CA PRO A 56 -17.02 2.15 1.85
C PRO A 56 -16.85 0.63 1.90
N GLY A 57 -15.74 0.12 2.42
CA GLY A 57 -15.48 -1.31 2.56
C GLY A 57 -14.00 -1.63 2.75
N THR A 58 -13.66 -2.88 2.49
CA THR A 58 -12.31 -3.43 2.66
C THR A 58 -11.85 -4.17 1.40
N VAL A 59 -10.54 -4.42 1.32
CA VAL A 59 -9.94 -5.38 0.40
C VAL A 59 -9.20 -6.45 1.18
N ALA A 60 -9.47 -7.72 0.86
CA ALA A 60 -8.76 -8.84 1.45
C ALA A 60 -7.29 -8.87 1.00
N MET A 61 -6.37 -9.06 1.94
CA MET A 61 -4.96 -9.29 1.67
C MET A 61 -4.74 -10.73 1.22
N ASN A 62 -4.76 -10.94 -0.10
CA ASN A 62 -4.60 -12.24 -0.73
C ASN A 62 -3.19 -12.40 -1.34
N GLU A 63 -2.15 -12.14 -0.56
CA GLU A 63 -0.76 -12.24 -1.02
C GLU A 63 -0.20 -13.65 -0.76
N ASP A 64 0.66 -14.15 -1.67
CA ASP A 64 1.17 -15.53 -1.62
C ASP A 64 1.90 -15.86 -0.30
N LEU A 65 2.55 -14.86 0.32
CA LEU A 65 3.23 -15.05 1.60
C LEU A 65 2.24 -15.32 2.75
N VAL A 66 1.07 -14.68 2.74
CA VAL A 66 0.01 -14.93 3.73
C VAL A 66 -0.45 -16.39 3.64
N GLN A 67 -0.68 -16.88 2.42
CA GLN A 67 -1.13 -18.24 2.17
C GLN A 67 -0.05 -19.28 2.51
N ARG A 68 1.21 -19.03 2.09
CA ARG A 68 2.33 -19.94 2.34
C ARG A 68 2.63 -20.14 3.82
N HIS A 69 2.39 -19.12 4.62
CA HIS A 69 2.65 -19.14 6.06
C HIS A 69 1.41 -19.42 6.92
N ASP A 70 0.29 -19.83 6.31
CA ASP A 70 -0.97 -20.14 6.98
C ASP A 70 -1.47 -19.00 7.90
N VAL A 71 -1.23 -17.76 7.48
CA VAL A 71 -1.72 -16.57 8.17
C VAL A 71 -3.14 -16.27 7.70
N ALA A 72 -4.01 -15.87 8.62
CA ALA A 72 -5.37 -15.49 8.26
C ALA A 72 -5.35 -14.25 7.35
N PRO A 73 -6.13 -14.21 6.26
CA PRO A 73 -6.24 -13.02 5.43
C PRO A 73 -6.70 -11.82 6.25
N ALA A 74 -5.99 -10.70 6.13
CA ALA A 74 -6.37 -9.45 6.76
C ALA A 74 -7.24 -8.60 5.82
N GLU A 75 -8.25 -7.95 6.39
CA GLU A 75 -9.08 -6.98 5.68
C GLU A 75 -8.45 -5.59 5.76
N GLN A 76 -8.20 -4.97 4.62
CA GLN A 76 -7.55 -3.66 4.54
C GLN A 76 -8.61 -2.60 4.20
N PRO A 77 -8.75 -1.53 4.98
CA PRO A 77 -9.77 -0.51 4.73
C PRO A 77 -9.54 0.22 3.39
N ILE A 78 -10.64 0.62 2.75
CA ILE A 78 -10.63 1.58 1.64
C ILE A 78 -11.07 2.92 2.20
N LEU A 79 -10.30 3.98 1.97
CA LEU A 79 -10.72 5.34 2.28
C LEU A 79 -11.25 6.03 1.02
N ARG A 80 -12.40 6.67 1.12
CA ARG A 80 -12.94 7.58 0.10
C ARG A 80 -13.13 8.97 0.70
N VAL A 81 -12.59 9.96 0.03
CA VAL A 81 -12.77 11.38 0.36
C VAL A 81 -13.52 12.06 -0.79
N GLU A 82 -14.58 12.80 -0.48
CA GLU A 82 -15.44 13.49 -1.44
C GLU A 82 -15.50 14.99 -1.11
N GLY A 83 -15.23 15.82 -2.12
CA GLY A 83 -15.22 17.26 -2.03
C GLY A 83 -16.32 17.94 -2.86
N PRO A 84 -16.30 19.27 -2.92
CA PRO A 84 -17.25 20.05 -3.71
C PRO A 84 -17.18 19.69 -5.21
N GLN A 85 -18.27 19.95 -5.93
CA GLN A 85 -18.33 19.83 -7.40
C GLN A 85 -18.00 18.42 -7.94
N GLY A 86 -18.14 17.38 -7.12
CA GLY A 86 -17.86 15.99 -7.52
C GLY A 86 -16.38 15.62 -7.49
N ALA A 87 -15.52 16.45 -6.89
CA ALA A 87 -14.14 16.10 -6.61
C ALA A 87 -14.08 14.88 -5.68
N TYR A 88 -13.22 13.91 -5.96
CA TYR A 88 -13.03 12.75 -5.10
C TYR A 88 -11.61 12.19 -5.13
N ALA A 89 -11.28 11.46 -4.07
CA ALA A 89 -10.10 10.61 -3.97
C ALA A 89 -10.46 9.28 -3.28
N VAL A 90 -9.99 8.16 -3.81
CA VAL A 90 -10.17 6.81 -3.24
C VAL A 90 -8.82 6.15 -3.07
N PHE A 91 -8.47 5.86 -1.83
CA PHE A 91 -7.27 5.13 -1.43
C PHE A 91 -7.61 3.65 -1.33
N LYS A 92 -7.00 2.84 -2.18
CA LYS A 92 -7.20 1.40 -2.21
C LYS A 92 -5.88 0.68 -1.96
N PRO A 93 -5.69 0.04 -0.80
CA PRO A 93 -4.52 -0.80 -0.55
C PRO A 93 -4.37 -1.86 -1.64
N LYS A 94 -3.15 -2.05 -2.14
CA LYS A 94 -2.89 -3.00 -3.23
C LYS A 94 -1.99 -4.15 -2.84
N GLY A 95 -1.02 -3.91 -1.97
CA GLY A 95 -0.20 -4.97 -1.41
C GLY A 95 0.88 -4.43 -0.47
N LEU A 96 1.30 -5.28 0.46
CA LEU A 96 2.35 -5.03 1.44
C LEU A 96 3.74 -5.38 0.87
N TRP A 97 3.89 -6.56 0.27
CA TRP A 97 5.21 -7.03 -0.19
C TRP A 97 5.54 -6.52 -1.60
N VAL A 98 5.90 -5.24 -1.68
CA VAL A 98 6.32 -4.57 -2.92
C VAL A 98 7.84 -4.54 -2.99
N ILE A 99 8.43 -4.96 -4.12
CA ILE A 99 9.90 -4.98 -4.27
C ILE A 99 10.45 -3.56 -4.12
N GLY A 100 11.33 -3.36 -3.12
CA GLY A 100 11.97 -2.08 -2.83
C GLY A 100 11.07 -1.05 -2.11
N ALA A 101 9.96 -1.49 -1.54
CA ALA A 101 9.03 -0.62 -0.82
C ALA A 101 8.30 -1.35 0.31
N ASN A 102 7.73 -0.59 1.23
CA ASN A 102 6.98 -1.09 2.38
C ASN A 102 5.46 -0.96 2.18
N GLY A 103 5.03 -1.28 0.95
CA GLY A 103 3.63 -1.35 0.56
C GLY A 103 3.20 -0.30 -0.45
N ARG A 104 2.01 -0.54 -1.02
CA ARG A 104 1.42 0.25 -2.10
C ARG A 104 -0.06 0.49 -1.88
N VAL A 105 -0.48 1.72 -2.14
CA VAL A 105 -1.88 2.14 -2.21
C VAL A 105 -2.13 2.75 -3.58
N ASP A 106 -3.13 2.27 -4.31
CA ASP A 106 -3.59 2.93 -5.52
C ASP A 106 -4.51 4.10 -5.11
N LEU A 107 -4.28 5.28 -5.69
CA LEU A 107 -5.05 6.49 -5.43
C LEU A 107 -5.81 6.89 -6.69
N TYR A 108 -7.12 6.67 -6.68
CA TYR A 108 -8.02 7.06 -7.77
C TYR A 108 -8.66 8.40 -7.46
N THR A 109 -8.56 9.37 -8.36
CA THR A 109 -9.13 10.69 -8.17
C THR A 109 -9.95 11.12 -9.36
N SER A 110 -10.74 12.19 -9.20
CA SER A 110 -11.46 12.83 -10.31
C SER A 110 -10.54 13.33 -11.44
N LYS A 111 -9.24 13.53 -11.18
CA LYS A 111 -8.25 13.97 -12.18
C LYS A 111 -7.32 12.88 -12.70
N GLY A 112 -7.38 11.66 -12.16
CA GLY A 112 -6.59 10.55 -12.68
C GLY A 112 -6.29 9.45 -11.68
N VAL A 113 -5.31 8.61 -12.03
CA VAL A 113 -4.85 7.50 -11.18
C VAL A 113 -3.39 7.73 -10.83
N TYR A 114 -3.12 7.60 -9.54
CA TYR A 114 -1.81 7.75 -8.93
C TYR A 114 -1.50 6.52 -8.09
N VAL A 115 -0.24 6.39 -7.69
CA VAL A 115 0.23 5.32 -6.81
C VAL A 115 0.96 5.96 -5.65
N LEU A 116 0.58 5.56 -4.44
CA LEU A 116 1.31 5.86 -3.22
C LEU A 116 2.17 4.65 -2.87
N ILE A 117 3.46 4.90 -2.63
CA ILE A 117 4.43 3.89 -2.21
C ILE A 117 5.02 4.34 -0.88
N ASP A 118 5.01 3.47 0.14
CA ASP A 118 5.79 3.69 1.35
C ASP A 118 7.24 3.29 1.05
N GLN A 119 8.16 4.24 1.11
CA GLN A 119 9.59 3.99 0.88
C GLN A 119 10.39 3.81 2.17
N ALA A 120 9.74 3.80 3.34
CA ALA A 120 10.41 3.51 4.59
C ALA A 120 10.87 2.06 4.66
N ASP A 121 11.90 1.79 5.46
CA ASP A 121 12.20 0.42 5.88
C ASP A 121 11.08 -0.11 6.80
N GLU A 122 11.03 -1.43 6.95
CA GLU A 122 10.08 -2.11 7.83
C GLU A 122 10.15 -1.55 9.25
N PHE A 123 9.00 -1.36 9.89
CA PHE A 123 8.87 -0.84 11.27
C PHE A 123 9.44 0.58 11.51
N ARG A 124 9.82 1.32 10.45
CA ARG A 124 10.20 2.74 10.53
C ARG A 124 9.02 3.65 10.22
N GLU A 125 9.11 4.93 10.54
CA GLU A 125 8.06 5.89 10.20
C GLU A 125 7.79 5.91 8.68
N PRO A 126 6.52 5.85 8.22
CA PRO A 126 6.19 5.78 6.80
C PRO A 126 6.72 6.97 5.99
N LEU A 127 7.25 6.68 4.80
CA LEU A 127 7.72 7.68 3.84
C LEU A 127 6.89 7.58 2.56
N TRP A 128 5.63 8.01 2.65
CA TRP A 128 4.70 7.97 1.54
C TRP A 128 5.13 8.91 0.41
N ARG A 129 5.27 8.35 -0.79
CA ARG A 129 5.50 9.12 -2.01
C ARG A 129 4.44 8.84 -3.06
N LEU A 130 3.97 9.91 -3.69
CA LEU A 130 2.99 9.91 -4.77
C LEU A 130 3.68 9.86 -6.13
N PHE A 131 3.25 8.92 -6.96
CA PHE A 131 3.72 8.74 -8.33
C PHE A 131 2.55 8.82 -9.30
N ARG A 132 2.80 9.41 -10.47
CA ARG A 132 1.88 9.33 -11.60
C ARG A 132 2.33 8.17 -12.49
N VAL A 133 1.40 7.27 -12.83
CA VAL A 133 1.67 5.99 -13.51
C VAL A 133 2.42 6.12 -14.86
N ARG A 134 2.47 7.32 -15.45
CA ARG A 134 3.08 7.58 -16.78
C ARG A 134 4.18 8.66 -16.78
N GLU A 135 4.58 9.17 -15.62
CA GLU A 135 5.60 10.24 -15.55
C GLU A 135 6.90 9.74 -14.93
N LYS A 136 7.88 10.65 -14.81
CA LYS A 136 9.24 10.38 -14.33
C LYS A 136 9.23 9.54 -13.04
N PRO A 137 10.26 8.70 -12.83
CA PRO A 137 10.34 7.78 -11.69
C PRO A 137 10.54 8.46 -10.32
N GLU A 138 10.61 9.79 -10.26
CA GLU A 138 10.76 10.53 -9.00
C GLU A 138 9.37 10.93 -8.49
N GLY A 139 8.83 10.16 -7.54
CA GLY A 139 7.60 10.52 -6.85
C GLY A 139 7.82 11.73 -5.93
N ILE A 140 6.76 12.44 -5.58
CA ILE A 140 6.82 13.55 -4.61
C ILE A 140 6.40 13.05 -3.22
N PRO A 141 6.90 13.64 -2.12
CA PRO A 141 6.36 13.34 -0.78
C PRO A 141 4.84 13.57 -0.77
N TYR A 142 4.09 12.60 -0.27
CA TYR A 142 2.66 12.75 -0.11
C TYR A 142 2.37 13.61 1.13
N THR A 143 1.50 14.59 0.96
CA THR A 143 0.85 15.30 2.06
C THR A 143 -0.66 15.34 1.79
N PRO A 144 -1.51 15.42 2.83
CA PRO A 144 -2.95 15.50 2.65
C PRO A 144 -3.42 16.67 1.79
N GLU A 145 -2.68 17.78 1.76
CA GLU A 145 -2.99 18.97 0.96
C GLU A 145 -3.01 18.70 -0.54
N LEU A 146 -2.28 17.69 -1.00
CA LEU A 146 -2.31 17.26 -2.40
C LEU A 146 -3.72 16.81 -2.83
N LEU A 147 -4.61 16.44 -1.90
CA LEU A 147 -5.99 16.10 -2.25
C LEU A 147 -6.72 17.23 -2.98
N ALA A 148 -6.48 18.49 -2.63
CA ALA A 148 -7.06 19.65 -3.34
C ALA A 148 -6.54 19.76 -4.79
N GLU A 149 -5.32 19.33 -5.04
CA GLU A 149 -4.71 19.39 -6.37
C GLU A 149 -5.13 18.20 -7.24
N LEU A 150 -5.31 17.04 -6.62
CA LEU A 150 -5.56 15.77 -7.30
C LEU A 150 -7.05 15.49 -7.54
N ALA A 151 -7.97 16.13 -6.81
CA ALA A 151 -9.40 15.96 -6.99
C ALA A 151 -10.05 17.10 -7.78
#